data_AF-A0AAU7CZT4-F1
#
_entry.id   AF-A0AAU7CZT4-F1
#
_cell.length_a   1.000
_cell.length_b   1.000
_cell.length_c   1.000
_cell.angle_alpha   90.00
_cell.angle_beta   90.00
_cell.angle_gamma   90.00
#
_symmetry.space_group_name_H-M   'P 1'
#
loop_
_entity.id
_entity.type
_entity.pdbx_description
1 polymer ?
#
loop_
_entity_poly.entity_id
_entity_poly.type
_entity_poly.pdbx_seq_one_letter_code
_entity_poly.pdbx_strand_id
1 'polypeptide(L)'
;MKKHFGLFKISTLTIALLVVVAMAHPSRSMAQATASIHGHVNNPINQPITKGDVKLTTDRTSDAKSRKYQYTFPIDQNGDYKGTGVAPGNYVAVVFVDDKSIDFNDNVALSNGDDKVVNFDMSRQEYINKMTPDEKKQLEEYKKKNEEAMKANSQIANLNKTLLQARADTKAGNYDAAITAMQGATASKPDEAILWVALGDAQLGAANAAAKTGTATTDPGLQKKFSDAADSYQKAIDLNSASKKPNPQTAAAAYNQLAQALSRSGKTADATAAYDKAATADPANAGMYYFNEAATFYNTGKLDEAGAAADKAIAADPKRADAYYIKGQSLIPKATVDPKTQKIVAPPGCVEAYQQYLALAPDGPHAADVKGILTGIGAKVESSYKAPKKK
;
A
#
# COMPACT_ATOMS: atom_id res chain seq x y z
N MET A 1 79.31 -33.17 -17.19
CA MET A 1 80.18 -33.03 -16.00
C MET A 1 79.48 -33.77 -14.86
N LYS A 2 79.97 -34.95 -14.46
CA LYS A 2 80.74 -35.24 -13.22
C LYS A 2 79.99 -34.79 -11.94
N LYS A 3 79.80 -35.55 -10.86
CA LYS A 3 80.07 -36.96 -10.43
C LYS A 3 79.60 -37.03 -8.96
N HIS A 4 79.03 -38.18 -8.53
CA HIS A 4 79.27 -38.98 -7.29
C HIS A 4 79.58 -38.31 -5.92
N PHE A 5 79.40 -38.85 -4.71
CA PHE A 5 79.00 -40.10 -4.01
C PHE A 5 78.80 -39.63 -2.52
N GLY A 6 78.15 -40.29 -1.56
CA GLY A 6 78.04 -41.72 -1.33
C GLY A 6 77.26 -42.09 -0.05
N LEU A 7 77.28 -43.39 0.20
CA LEU A 7 76.45 -44.22 1.09
C LEU A 7 77.08 -44.53 2.48
N PHE A 8 76.25 -45.21 3.30
CA PHE A 8 76.53 -46.28 4.31
C PHE A 8 76.68 -45.84 5.78
N LYS A 9 76.11 -46.49 6.82
CA LYS A 9 75.76 -47.92 7.04
C LYS A 9 74.52 -48.14 7.93
N ILE A 10 73.94 -49.33 7.73
CA ILE A 10 72.95 -50.07 8.53
C ILE A 10 73.63 -50.67 9.78
N SER A 11 72.94 -50.75 10.91
CA SER A 11 73.01 -51.94 11.78
C SER A 11 71.77 -52.07 12.69
N THR A 12 71.00 -53.12 12.44
CA THR A 12 69.93 -53.67 13.28
C THR A 12 70.50 -54.47 14.45
N LEU A 13 69.91 -54.35 15.65
CA LEU A 13 69.80 -55.47 16.58
C LEU A 13 68.55 -55.33 17.47
N THR A 14 67.73 -56.38 17.43
CA THR A 14 66.49 -56.68 18.13
C THR A 14 66.71 -56.98 19.63
N ILE A 15 65.71 -56.69 20.49
CA ILE A 15 65.24 -57.55 21.60
C ILE A 15 63.83 -57.10 22.02
N ALA A 16 62.99 -58.08 22.33
CA ALA A 16 61.57 -58.00 22.56
C ALA A 16 61.19 -57.94 24.06
N LEU A 17 59.94 -57.50 24.29
CA LEU A 17 58.97 -57.97 25.30
C LEU A 17 59.17 -57.59 26.78
N LEU A 18 58.29 -56.73 27.31
CA LEU A 18 57.37 -57.13 28.40
C LEU A 18 56.20 -56.16 28.58
N VAL A 19 55.02 -56.76 28.72
CA VAL A 19 53.69 -56.15 28.79
C VAL A 19 53.40 -55.63 30.20
N VAL A 20 52.72 -54.49 30.22
CA VAL A 20 52.10 -53.80 31.36
C VAL A 20 50.94 -54.63 31.94
N VAL A 21 50.90 -54.78 33.26
CA VAL A 21 49.64 -54.94 34.00
C VAL A 21 49.67 -54.02 35.23
N ALA A 22 49.10 -52.84 35.08
CA ALA A 22 48.53 -52.09 36.19
C ALA A 22 47.06 -51.85 35.82
N MET A 23 46.16 -52.54 36.53
CA MET A 23 44.72 -52.40 36.35
C MET A 23 44.29 -50.99 36.79
N ALA A 24 44.17 -50.08 35.84
CA ALA A 24 43.33 -48.90 35.99
C ALA A 24 41.98 -49.23 35.36
N HIS A 25 40.98 -49.54 36.19
CA HIS A 25 39.61 -49.53 35.72
C HIS A 25 39.28 -48.11 35.27
N PRO A 26 38.78 -47.89 34.04
CA PRO A 26 38.13 -46.63 33.73
C PRO A 26 36.91 -46.56 34.65
N SER A 27 36.94 -45.67 35.64
CA SER A 27 35.73 -45.17 36.25
C SER A 27 34.88 -44.63 35.11
N ARG A 28 33.85 -45.38 34.71
CA ARG A 28 32.79 -44.84 33.88
C ARG A 28 32.26 -43.64 34.64
N SER A 29 32.62 -42.44 34.20
CA SER A 29 31.82 -41.25 34.43
C SER A 29 30.45 -41.58 33.87
N MET A 30 29.54 -42.08 34.71
CA MET A 30 28.13 -42.10 34.37
C MET A 30 27.78 -40.64 34.15
N ALA A 31 27.65 -40.22 32.90
CA ALA A 31 26.98 -38.97 32.58
C ALA A 31 25.66 -39.03 33.34
N GLN A 32 25.51 -38.18 34.36
CA GLN A 32 24.30 -38.14 35.16
C GLN A 32 23.17 -37.88 34.16
N ALA A 33 22.26 -38.82 34.01
CA ALA A 33 21.12 -38.63 33.12
C ALA A 33 20.41 -37.35 33.58
N THR A 34 20.07 -36.48 32.63
CA THR A 34 19.42 -35.20 32.91
C THR A 34 18.07 -35.17 32.23
N ALA A 35 17.20 -34.30 32.72
CA ALA A 35 15.91 -33.99 32.12
C ALA A 35 16.01 -32.77 31.20
N SER A 36 15.04 -32.64 30.31
CA SER A 36 14.70 -31.41 29.62
C SER A 36 13.33 -30.89 30.07
N ILE A 37 13.12 -29.60 29.85
CA ILE A 37 11.88 -28.90 30.12
C ILE A 37 11.64 -27.92 28.98
N HIS A 38 10.38 -27.79 28.56
CA HIS A 38 9.97 -26.78 27.60
C HIS A 38 8.54 -26.33 27.87
N GLY A 39 8.12 -25.25 27.24
CA GLY A 39 6.74 -24.81 27.31
C GLY A 39 6.53 -23.42 26.77
N HIS A 40 5.31 -22.93 26.95
CA HIS A 40 4.84 -21.66 26.42
C HIS A 40 4.33 -20.75 27.52
N VAL A 41 4.52 -19.44 27.37
CA VAL A 41 4.15 -18.41 28.36
C VAL A 41 3.19 -17.39 27.74
N ASN A 42 1.94 -17.40 28.21
CA ASN A 42 0.89 -16.48 27.78
C ASN A 42 0.49 -15.51 28.91
N ASN A 43 0.30 -14.25 28.53
CA ASN A 43 -0.17 -13.20 29.43
C ASN A 43 -1.70 -13.30 29.72
N PRO A 44 -2.26 -12.43 30.56
CA PRO A 44 -3.69 -12.46 30.93
C PRO A 44 -4.72 -12.29 29.79
N ILE A 45 -4.27 -11.91 28.60
CA ILE A 45 -5.10 -11.80 27.38
C ILE A 45 -4.77 -12.91 26.37
N ASN A 46 -4.09 -13.96 26.81
CA ASN A 46 -3.67 -15.11 26.02
C ASN A 46 -2.76 -14.74 24.83
N GLN A 47 -1.96 -13.69 24.98
CA GLN A 47 -0.90 -13.34 24.04
C GLN A 47 0.46 -13.83 24.56
N PRO A 48 1.37 -14.29 23.69
CA PRO A 48 2.68 -14.75 24.12
C PRO A 48 3.51 -13.65 24.77
N ILE A 49 4.24 -13.99 25.82
CA ILE A 49 5.24 -13.11 26.41
C ILE A 49 6.54 -13.25 25.64
N THR A 50 6.98 -12.19 24.99
CA THR A 50 8.11 -12.24 24.04
C THR A 50 9.47 -11.89 24.65
N LYS A 51 9.51 -11.71 25.98
CA LYS A 51 10.70 -11.33 26.74
C LYS A 51 10.55 -11.78 28.19
N GLY A 52 11.60 -12.36 28.75
CA GLY A 52 11.64 -12.79 30.14
C GLY A 52 12.36 -14.12 30.28
N ASP A 53 12.28 -14.70 31.47
CA ASP A 53 12.88 -16.00 31.76
C ASP A 53 11.92 -16.90 32.54
N VAL A 54 12.00 -18.20 32.29
CA VAL A 54 11.51 -19.23 33.22
C VAL A 54 12.67 -19.71 34.07
N LYS A 55 12.55 -19.57 35.38
CA LYS A 55 13.60 -19.92 36.35
C LYS A 55 13.15 -21.06 37.25
N LEU A 56 14.04 -22.03 37.50
CA LEU A 56 13.78 -23.17 38.37
C LEU A 56 14.50 -23.03 39.71
N THR A 57 13.78 -23.33 40.79
CA THR A 57 14.30 -23.32 42.16
C THR A 57 13.79 -24.51 42.96
N THR A 58 14.65 -25.11 43.78
CA THR A 58 14.24 -26.06 44.83
C THR A 58 13.94 -25.37 46.17
N ASP A 59 14.35 -24.09 46.33
CA ASP A 59 14.00 -23.26 47.48
C ASP A 59 12.51 -22.87 47.41
N ARG A 60 11.76 -23.32 48.43
CA ARG A 60 10.32 -23.11 48.61
C ARG A 60 10.00 -22.14 49.74
N THR A 61 11.01 -21.70 50.49
CA THR A 61 10.87 -20.96 51.73
C THR A 61 11.12 -19.46 51.56
N SER A 62 11.97 -19.07 50.61
CA SER A 62 12.29 -17.66 50.36
C SER A 62 11.29 -16.99 49.42
N ASP A 63 11.13 -15.67 49.53
CA ASP A 63 10.39 -14.86 48.56
C ASP A 63 10.99 -15.00 47.15
N ALA A 64 10.16 -14.95 46.11
CA ALA A 64 10.56 -15.25 44.73
C ALA A 64 11.82 -14.47 44.27
N LYS A 65 11.97 -13.20 44.63
CA LYS A 65 13.14 -12.40 44.25
C LYS A 65 14.44 -12.82 44.95
N SER A 66 14.35 -13.45 46.11
CA SER A 66 15.49 -13.83 46.95
C SER A 66 15.86 -15.30 46.83
N ARG A 67 15.07 -16.09 46.09
CA ARG A 67 15.35 -17.51 45.85
C ARG A 67 16.64 -17.69 45.07
N LYS A 68 17.39 -18.72 45.42
CA LYS A 68 18.50 -19.20 44.59
C LYS A 68 17.92 -20.03 43.44
N TYR A 69 18.02 -19.51 42.22
CA TYR A 69 17.62 -20.22 41.01
C TYR A 69 18.77 -21.07 40.46
N GLN A 70 18.54 -22.36 40.26
CA GLN A 70 19.55 -23.28 39.71
C GLN A 70 19.60 -23.23 38.19
N TYR A 71 18.46 -22.93 37.55
CA TYR A 71 18.33 -22.89 36.09
C TYR A 71 17.52 -21.67 35.65
N THR A 72 17.84 -21.13 34.48
CA THR A 72 17.19 -19.97 33.87
C THR A 72 17.10 -20.22 32.37
N PHE A 73 15.90 -20.09 31.82
CA PHE A 73 15.60 -20.35 30.42
C PHE A 73 14.94 -19.10 29.82
N PRO A 74 15.58 -18.42 28.86
CA PRO A 74 15.00 -17.25 28.24
C PRO A 74 13.76 -17.63 27.43
N ILE A 75 12.77 -16.75 27.44
CA ILE A 75 11.57 -16.85 26.62
C ILE A 75 11.86 -16.19 25.26
N ASP A 76 11.51 -16.87 24.17
CA ASP A 76 11.73 -16.39 22.81
C ASP A 76 10.61 -15.47 22.30
N GLN A 77 10.71 -15.02 21.04
CA GLN A 77 9.75 -14.11 20.42
C GLN A 77 8.36 -14.72 20.21
N ASN A 78 8.24 -16.04 20.25
CA ASN A 78 6.97 -16.74 20.14
C ASN A 78 6.36 -17.01 21.52
N GLY A 79 7.06 -16.74 22.62
CA GLY A 79 6.64 -17.09 23.97
C GLY A 79 7.06 -18.48 24.41
N ASP A 80 7.90 -19.16 23.64
CA ASP A 80 8.41 -20.49 23.95
C ASP A 80 9.70 -20.40 24.75
N TYR A 81 9.91 -21.37 25.65
CA TYR A 81 11.18 -21.56 26.34
C TYR A 81 11.57 -23.04 26.33
N LYS A 82 12.87 -23.29 26.44
CA LYS A 82 13.42 -24.66 26.53
C LYS A 82 14.68 -24.70 27.38
N GLY A 83 14.84 -25.81 28.07
CA GLY A 83 15.96 -26.12 28.96
C GLY A 83 16.36 -27.58 28.84
N THR A 84 17.66 -27.85 28.82
CA THR A 84 18.24 -29.20 28.80
C THR A 84 19.28 -29.32 29.89
N GLY A 85 19.60 -30.55 30.33
CA GLY A 85 20.65 -30.74 31.32
C GLY A 85 20.17 -30.48 32.76
N VAL A 86 18.87 -30.52 33.01
CA VAL A 86 18.30 -30.27 34.33
C VAL A 86 18.42 -31.52 35.19
N ALA A 87 19.05 -31.40 36.36
CA ALA A 87 19.16 -32.53 37.29
C ALA A 87 17.76 -32.98 37.75
N PRO A 88 17.52 -34.29 37.92
CA PRO A 88 16.26 -34.79 38.47
C PRO A 88 15.94 -34.16 39.83
N GLY A 89 14.67 -33.89 40.08
CA GLY A 89 14.21 -33.23 41.29
C GLY A 89 12.81 -32.65 41.14
N ASN A 90 12.29 -32.11 42.24
CA ASN A 90 11.01 -31.39 42.24
C ASN A 90 11.24 -29.89 42.41
N TYR A 91 10.99 -29.14 41.35
CA TYR A 91 11.23 -27.71 41.27
C TYR A 91 9.95 -26.90 41.41
N VAL A 92 10.13 -25.65 41.82
CA VAL A 92 9.20 -24.56 41.51
C VAL A 92 9.71 -23.87 40.25
N ALA A 93 8.87 -23.77 39.23
CA ALA A 93 9.14 -23.01 38.03
C ALA A 93 8.47 -21.65 38.12
N VAL A 94 9.21 -20.56 37.87
CA VAL A 94 8.74 -19.18 38.05
C VAL A 94 9.03 -18.37 36.80
N VAL A 95 8.03 -17.64 36.31
CA VAL A 95 8.16 -16.72 35.17
C VAL A 95 8.58 -15.35 35.67
N PHE A 96 9.64 -14.80 35.09
CA PHE A 96 10.13 -13.45 35.34
C PHE A 96 10.05 -12.59 34.09
N VAL A 97 9.51 -11.37 34.24
CA VAL A 97 9.58 -10.31 33.23
C VAL A 97 10.08 -9.05 33.91
N ASP A 98 11.13 -8.44 33.38
CA ASP A 98 11.80 -7.26 33.94
C ASP A 98 12.07 -7.40 35.47
N ASP A 99 12.66 -8.53 35.87
CA ASP A 99 13.01 -8.91 37.25
C ASP A 99 11.84 -8.99 38.24
N LYS A 100 10.60 -9.05 37.74
CA LYS A 100 9.40 -9.31 38.54
C LYS A 100 8.90 -10.73 38.26
N SER A 101 8.68 -11.50 39.33
CA SER A 101 7.96 -12.77 39.26
C SER A 101 6.51 -12.47 38.91
N ILE A 102 6.04 -12.97 37.77
CA ILE A 102 4.68 -12.74 37.31
C ILE A 102 3.78 -13.95 37.46
N ASP A 103 4.30 -15.18 37.43
CA ASP A 103 3.54 -16.42 37.64
C ASP A 103 4.46 -17.58 38.08
N PHE A 104 3.90 -18.66 38.64
CA PHE A 104 4.67 -19.85 39.02
C PHE A 104 3.87 -21.16 38.98
N ASN A 105 4.59 -22.28 38.83
CA ASN A 105 4.13 -23.63 39.03
C ASN A 105 4.97 -24.26 40.16
N ASP A 106 4.32 -24.65 41.25
CA ASP A 106 4.95 -25.09 42.49
C ASP A 106 5.34 -26.58 42.49
N ASN A 107 4.96 -27.35 41.48
CA ASN A 107 5.19 -28.79 41.47
C ASN A 107 5.64 -29.31 40.11
N VAL A 108 6.91 -29.02 39.77
CA VAL A 108 7.55 -29.50 38.55
C VAL A 108 8.53 -30.63 38.90
N ALA A 109 8.01 -31.86 38.91
CA ALA A 109 8.81 -33.07 39.07
C ALA A 109 9.48 -33.48 37.74
N LEU A 110 10.80 -33.62 37.77
CA LEU A 110 11.65 -34.04 36.65
C LEU A 110 12.44 -35.30 37.04
N SER A 111 12.34 -36.33 36.19
CA SER A 111 13.05 -37.61 36.31
C SER A 111 14.13 -37.73 35.25
N ASN A 112 15.03 -38.72 35.41
CA ASN A 112 16.09 -38.99 34.43
C ASN A 112 15.52 -39.24 33.03
N GLY A 113 15.97 -38.47 32.04
CA GLY A 113 15.55 -38.62 30.65
C GLY A 113 14.16 -38.06 30.34
N ASP A 114 13.48 -37.41 31.29
CA ASP A 114 12.21 -36.75 31.05
C ASP A 114 12.38 -35.56 30.10
N ASP A 115 11.40 -35.35 29.21
CA ASP A 115 11.18 -34.07 28.53
C ASP A 115 9.82 -33.50 28.97
N LYS A 116 9.85 -32.54 29.89
CA LYS A 116 8.65 -32.07 30.58
C LYS A 116 8.08 -30.81 29.94
N VAL A 117 6.79 -30.85 29.59
CA VAL A 117 6.05 -29.64 29.18
C VAL A 117 5.52 -28.91 30.41
N VAL A 118 5.85 -27.63 30.56
CA VAL A 118 5.31 -26.75 31.61
C VAL A 118 4.90 -25.41 30.99
N ASN A 119 3.59 -25.24 30.83
CA ASN A 119 3.01 -24.01 30.28
C ASN A 119 2.59 -23.06 31.41
N PHE A 120 2.66 -21.77 31.12
CA PHE A 120 2.17 -20.70 31.98
C PHE A 120 1.08 -19.92 31.25
N ASP A 121 -0.16 -20.07 31.70
CA ASP A 121 -1.32 -19.39 31.15
C ASP A 121 -1.90 -18.43 32.18
N MET A 122 -1.59 -17.15 32.05
CA MET A 122 -2.09 -16.12 32.96
C MET A 122 -3.51 -15.66 32.62
N SER A 123 -4.13 -16.17 31.54
CA SER A 123 -5.55 -15.94 31.27
C SER A 123 -6.47 -16.78 32.18
N ARG A 124 -5.91 -17.80 32.88
CA ARG A 124 -6.67 -18.66 33.78
C ARG A 124 -7.30 -17.89 34.94
N GLN A 125 -8.51 -18.30 35.33
CA GLN A 125 -9.30 -17.61 36.36
C GLN A 125 -8.57 -17.47 37.70
N GLU A 126 -7.77 -18.46 38.10
CA GLU A 126 -6.97 -18.43 39.34
C GLU A 126 -5.96 -17.28 39.35
N TYR A 127 -5.34 -17.00 38.21
CA TYR A 127 -4.40 -15.90 38.04
C TYR A 127 -5.12 -14.57 38.12
N ILE A 128 -6.17 -14.43 37.30
CA ILE A 128 -7.00 -13.22 37.26
C ILE A 128 -7.55 -12.89 38.64
N ASN A 129 -8.00 -13.89 39.42
CA ASN A 129 -8.54 -13.67 40.76
C ASN A 129 -7.50 -13.07 41.74
N LYS A 130 -6.22 -13.40 41.58
CA LYS A 130 -5.11 -12.90 42.42
C LYS A 130 -4.63 -11.50 42.05
N MET A 131 -5.01 -10.98 40.88
CA MET A 131 -4.70 -9.61 40.48
C MET A 131 -5.40 -8.60 41.40
N THR A 132 -4.74 -7.47 41.64
CA THR A 132 -5.31 -6.33 42.37
C THR A 132 -6.52 -5.74 41.63
N PRO A 133 -7.43 -5.03 42.32
CA PRO A 133 -8.55 -4.35 41.66
C PRO A 133 -8.12 -3.42 40.51
N ASP A 134 -7.01 -2.71 40.68
CA ASP A 134 -6.48 -1.80 39.65
C ASP A 134 -5.93 -2.56 38.43
N GLU A 135 -5.19 -3.66 38.64
CA GLU A 135 -4.71 -4.50 37.54
C GLU A 135 -5.87 -5.15 36.77
N LYS A 136 -6.91 -5.60 37.48
CA LYS A 136 -8.14 -6.11 36.84
C LYS A 136 -8.80 -5.04 35.98
N LYS A 137 -8.92 -3.82 36.50
CA LYS A 137 -9.49 -2.69 35.76
C LYS A 137 -8.67 -2.37 34.51
N GLN A 138 -7.34 -2.31 34.61
CA GLN A 138 -6.46 -2.07 33.48
C GLN A 138 -6.56 -3.17 32.41
N LEU A 139 -6.64 -4.44 32.83
CA LEU A 139 -6.83 -5.57 31.94
C LEU A 139 -8.13 -5.47 31.13
N GLU A 140 -9.24 -5.16 31.81
CA GLU A 140 -10.54 -5.00 31.15
C GLU A 140 -10.57 -3.79 30.21
N GLU A 141 -9.97 -2.66 30.60
CA GLU A 141 -9.79 -1.50 29.72
C GLU A 141 -8.94 -1.84 28.48
N TYR A 142 -7.86 -2.60 28.66
CA TYR A 142 -7.02 -3.06 27.55
C TYR A 142 -7.81 -3.97 26.60
N LYS A 143 -8.51 -4.99 27.13
CA LYS A 143 -9.31 -5.92 26.31
C LYS A 143 -10.33 -5.15 25.47
N LYS A 144 -11.06 -4.22 26.11
CA LYS A 144 -12.04 -3.37 25.42
C LYS A 144 -11.39 -2.55 24.29
N LYS A 145 -10.29 -1.84 24.58
CA LYS A 145 -9.57 -1.05 23.56
C LYS A 145 -9.03 -1.92 22.42
N ASN A 146 -8.51 -3.10 22.73
CA ASN A 146 -7.99 -4.02 21.73
C ASN A 146 -9.12 -4.58 20.84
N GLU A 147 -10.28 -4.92 21.41
CA GLU A 147 -11.46 -5.32 20.65
C GLU A 147 -11.96 -4.20 19.74
N GLU A 148 -12.04 -2.97 20.24
CA GLU A 148 -12.40 -1.79 19.44
C GLU A 148 -11.42 -1.57 18.29
N ALA A 149 -10.11 -1.69 18.54
CA ALA A 149 -9.08 -1.59 17.52
C ALA A 149 -9.19 -2.70 16.47
N MET A 150 -9.41 -3.95 16.88
CA MET A 150 -9.60 -5.07 15.95
C MET A 150 -10.85 -4.89 15.08
N LYS A 151 -11.96 -4.42 15.65
CA LYS A 151 -13.18 -4.10 14.90
C LYS A 151 -12.92 -2.99 13.89
N ALA A 152 -12.26 -1.90 14.30
CA ALA A 152 -11.90 -0.81 13.41
C ALA A 152 -10.96 -1.26 12.27
N ASN A 153 -9.95 -2.07 12.58
CA ASN A 153 -9.02 -2.61 11.58
C ASN A 153 -9.71 -3.53 10.58
N SER A 154 -10.61 -4.40 11.04
CA SER A 154 -11.43 -5.26 10.18
C SER A 154 -12.35 -4.43 9.28
N GLN A 155 -12.97 -3.39 9.82
CA GLN A 155 -13.79 -2.46 9.04
C GLN A 155 -12.97 -1.75 7.95
N ILE A 156 -11.77 -1.26 8.27
CA ILE A 156 -10.86 -0.63 7.30
C ILE A 156 -10.45 -1.62 6.21
N ALA A 157 -10.11 -2.86 6.57
CA ALA A 157 -9.76 -3.90 5.60
C ALA A 157 -10.92 -4.18 4.62
N ASN A 158 -12.14 -4.27 5.14
CA ASN A 158 -13.34 -4.44 4.32
C ASN A 158 -13.58 -3.24 3.40
N LEU A 159 -13.47 -2.00 3.92
CA LEU A 159 -13.62 -0.78 3.11
C LEU A 159 -12.57 -0.69 1.99
N ASN A 160 -11.32 -1.06 2.27
CA ASN A 160 -10.27 -1.10 1.26
C ASN A 160 -10.58 -2.11 0.16
N LYS A 161 -11.08 -3.29 0.51
CA LYS A 161 -11.53 -4.29 -0.47
C LYS A 161 -12.69 -3.76 -1.32
N THR A 162 -13.70 -3.15 -0.68
CA THR A 162 -14.85 -2.55 -1.37
C THR A 162 -14.41 -1.46 -2.34
N LEU A 163 -13.51 -0.57 -1.91
CA LEU A 163 -12.98 0.51 -2.75
C LEU A 163 -12.23 -0.02 -3.98
N LEU A 164 -11.38 -1.03 -3.80
CA LEU A 164 -10.65 -1.67 -4.90
C LEU A 164 -11.60 -2.32 -5.91
N GLN A 165 -12.61 -3.05 -5.41
CA GLN A 165 -13.61 -3.70 -6.25
C GLN A 165 -14.46 -2.68 -7.00
N ALA A 166 -14.96 -1.63 -6.33
CA ALA A 166 -15.76 -0.59 -6.97
C ALA A 166 -15.00 0.16 -8.07
N ARG A 167 -13.70 0.39 -7.91
CA ARG A 167 -12.84 0.96 -8.96
C ARG A 167 -12.69 0.01 -10.16
N ALA A 168 -12.52 -1.28 -9.90
CA ALA A 168 -12.46 -2.29 -10.96
C ALA A 168 -13.80 -2.37 -11.73
N ASP A 169 -14.92 -2.37 -11.01
CA ASP A 169 -16.27 -2.37 -11.57
C ASP A 169 -16.54 -1.10 -12.38
N THR A 170 -16.16 0.08 -11.88
CA THR A 170 -16.26 1.34 -12.62
C THR A 170 -15.48 1.28 -13.92
N LYS A 171 -14.24 0.76 -13.89
CA LYS A 171 -13.43 0.59 -15.10
C LYS A 171 -14.03 -0.42 -16.09
N ALA A 172 -14.69 -1.47 -15.59
CA ALA A 172 -15.38 -2.47 -16.39
C ALA A 172 -16.73 -1.99 -16.95
N GLY A 173 -17.23 -0.82 -16.51
CA GLY A 173 -18.55 -0.31 -16.87
C GLY A 173 -19.69 -0.87 -16.01
N ASN A 174 -19.39 -1.61 -14.96
CA ASN A 174 -20.36 -2.15 -13.99
C ASN A 174 -20.79 -1.07 -12.97
N TYR A 175 -21.31 0.05 -13.46
CA TYR A 175 -21.51 1.24 -12.63
C TYR A 175 -22.53 1.05 -11.51
N ASP A 176 -23.64 0.33 -11.74
CA ASP A 176 -24.67 0.15 -10.71
C ASP A 176 -24.15 -0.63 -9.49
N ALA A 177 -23.32 -1.66 -9.74
CA ALA A 177 -22.64 -2.41 -8.68
C ALA A 177 -21.64 -1.53 -7.91
N ALA A 178 -20.83 -0.75 -8.63
CA ALA A 178 -19.87 0.17 -8.02
C ALA A 178 -20.57 1.26 -7.18
N ILE A 179 -21.65 1.87 -7.70
CA ILE A 179 -22.43 2.89 -7.00
C ILE A 179 -23.04 2.29 -5.71
N THR A 180 -23.67 1.12 -5.80
CA THR A 180 -24.28 0.45 -4.63
C THR A 180 -23.24 0.16 -3.56
N ALA A 181 -22.09 -0.40 -3.95
CA ALA A 181 -20.99 -0.70 -3.04
C ALA A 181 -20.44 0.56 -2.36
N MET A 182 -20.25 1.64 -3.13
CA MET A 182 -19.70 2.88 -2.61
C MET A 182 -20.69 3.66 -1.76
N GLN A 183 -21.99 3.62 -2.04
CA GLN A 183 -23.02 4.19 -1.15
C GLN A 183 -22.98 3.52 0.23
N GLY A 184 -22.86 2.19 0.27
CA GLY A 184 -22.68 1.44 1.51
C GLY A 184 -21.38 1.83 2.23
N ALA A 185 -20.28 1.98 1.50
CA ALA A 185 -19.00 2.39 2.06
C ALA A 185 -19.06 3.81 2.65
N THR A 186 -19.64 4.78 1.93
CA THR A 186 -19.82 6.16 2.42
C THR A 186 -20.80 6.26 3.59
N ALA A 187 -21.79 5.37 3.68
CA ALA A 187 -22.65 5.30 4.86
C ALA A 187 -21.91 4.73 6.08
N SER A 188 -21.01 3.77 5.87
CA SER A 188 -20.20 3.17 6.93
C SER A 188 -19.10 4.09 7.45
N LYS A 189 -18.48 4.89 6.57
CA LYS A 189 -17.40 5.83 6.90
C LYS A 189 -17.56 7.15 6.14
N PRO A 190 -18.51 8.02 6.55
CA PRO A 190 -18.86 9.23 5.81
C PRO A 190 -17.78 10.32 5.83
N ASP A 191 -16.82 10.23 6.74
CA ASP A 191 -15.70 11.16 6.90
C ASP A 191 -14.49 10.86 6.00
N GLU A 192 -14.55 9.78 5.21
CA GLU A 192 -13.46 9.35 4.35
C GLU A 192 -13.60 9.88 2.92
N ALA A 193 -12.87 10.96 2.61
CA ALA A 193 -12.95 11.67 1.33
C ALA A 193 -12.77 10.76 0.11
N ILE A 194 -11.86 9.77 0.17
CA ILE A 194 -11.57 8.90 -0.98
C ILE A 194 -12.75 8.00 -1.37
N LEU A 195 -13.64 7.67 -0.42
CA LEU A 195 -14.84 6.90 -0.72
C LEU A 195 -15.82 7.73 -1.55
N TRP A 196 -15.93 9.03 -1.27
CA TRP A 196 -16.76 9.94 -2.03
C TRP A 196 -16.22 10.20 -3.44
N VAL A 197 -14.89 10.25 -3.62
CA VAL A 197 -14.28 10.30 -4.97
C VAL A 197 -14.68 9.08 -5.79
N ALA A 198 -14.54 7.87 -5.23
CA ALA A 198 -14.88 6.64 -5.95
C ALA A 198 -16.38 6.50 -6.24
N LEU A 199 -17.25 6.99 -5.34
CA LEU A 199 -18.69 7.10 -5.62
C LEU A 199 -18.94 8.04 -6.79
N GLY A 200 -18.33 9.23 -6.77
CA GLY A 200 -18.42 10.21 -7.87
C GLY A 200 -17.92 9.64 -9.20
N ASP A 201 -16.83 8.89 -9.21
CA ASP A 201 -16.28 8.25 -10.41
C ASP A 201 -17.25 7.25 -11.03
N ALA A 202 -17.88 6.40 -10.19
CA ALA A 202 -18.88 5.46 -10.64
C ALA A 202 -20.14 6.17 -11.19
N GLN A 203 -20.60 7.22 -10.51
CA GLN A 203 -21.74 8.04 -10.93
C GLN A 203 -21.47 8.78 -12.25
N LEU A 204 -20.29 9.40 -12.38
CA LEU A 204 -19.87 10.10 -13.59
C LEU A 204 -19.72 9.11 -14.76
N GLY A 205 -19.17 7.92 -14.51
CA GLY A 205 -19.11 6.83 -15.48
C GLY A 205 -20.50 6.42 -15.98
N ALA A 206 -21.45 6.20 -15.06
CA ALA A 206 -22.84 5.89 -15.39
C ALA A 206 -23.51 7.01 -16.21
N ALA A 207 -23.31 8.27 -15.83
CA ALA A 207 -23.84 9.43 -16.53
C ALA A 207 -23.28 9.51 -17.97
N ASN A 208 -21.97 9.35 -18.12
CA ASN A 208 -21.32 9.34 -19.43
C ASN A 208 -21.79 8.17 -20.31
N ALA A 209 -22.02 6.99 -19.73
CA ALA A 209 -22.57 5.85 -20.46
C ALA A 209 -24.01 6.14 -20.95
N ALA A 210 -24.86 6.73 -20.11
CA ALA A 210 -26.21 7.14 -20.48
C ALA A 210 -26.23 8.26 -21.54
N ALA A 211 -25.27 9.19 -21.52
CA ALA A 211 -25.16 10.22 -22.55
C ALA A 211 -24.80 9.63 -23.93
N LYS A 212 -24.02 8.54 -23.97
CA LYS A 212 -23.64 7.87 -25.23
C LYS A 212 -24.79 7.17 -25.93
N THR A 213 -25.87 6.84 -25.24
CA THR A 213 -27.04 6.16 -25.85
C THR A 213 -27.97 7.14 -26.60
N GLY A 214 -27.52 8.36 -26.88
CA GLY A 214 -28.30 9.38 -27.59
C GLY A 214 -29.25 10.18 -26.68
N THR A 215 -29.15 10.01 -25.36
CA THR A 215 -29.91 10.81 -24.40
C THR A 215 -29.51 12.27 -24.51
N ALA A 216 -30.47 13.17 -24.73
CA ALA A 216 -30.20 14.59 -24.83
C ALA A 216 -29.49 15.09 -23.56
N THR A 217 -28.48 15.95 -23.69
CA THR A 217 -27.78 16.55 -22.55
C THR A 217 -28.71 17.40 -21.69
N THR A 218 -29.86 17.83 -22.21
CA THR A 218 -30.93 18.53 -21.49
C THR A 218 -31.89 17.60 -20.75
N ASP A 219 -31.76 16.28 -20.88
CA ASP A 219 -32.60 15.31 -20.19
C ASP A 219 -32.48 15.47 -18.67
N PRO A 220 -33.60 15.67 -17.93
CA PRO A 220 -33.56 15.86 -16.48
C PRO A 220 -32.93 14.69 -15.72
N GLY A 221 -33.10 13.45 -16.20
CA GLY A 221 -32.51 12.26 -15.60
C GLY A 221 -31.00 12.23 -15.75
N LEU A 222 -30.50 12.57 -16.94
CA LEU A 222 -29.07 12.68 -17.20
C LEU A 222 -28.42 13.85 -16.44
N GLN A 223 -29.10 15.00 -16.40
CA GLN A 223 -28.66 16.16 -15.61
C GLN A 223 -28.56 15.82 -14.13
N LYS A 224 -29.55 15.09 -13.59
CA LYS A 224 -29.49 14.58 -12.23
C LYS A 224 -28.29 13.66 -12.01
N LYS A 225 -28.00 12.73 -12.92
CA LYS A 225 -26.82 11.84 -12.80
C LYS A 225 -25.49 12.60 -12.75
N PHE A 226 -25.33 13.65 -13.56
CA PHE A 226 -24.16 14.52 -13.47
C PHE A 226 -24.12 15.33 -12.18
N SER A 227 -25.27 15.81 -11.69
CA SER A 227 -25.37 16.49 -10.40
C SER A 227 -25.00 15.58 -9.23
N ASP A 228 -25.52 14.35 -9.20
CA ASP A 228 -25.21 13.37 -8.15
C ASP A 228 -23.69 13.09 -8.09
N ALA A 229 -23.03 12.99 -9.25
CA ALA A 229 -21.58 12.86 -9.33
C ALA A 229 -20.84 14.10 -8.80
N ALA A 230 -21.29 15.30 -9.21
CA ALA A 230 -20.72 16.57 -8.75
C ALA A 230 -20.84 16.72 -7.23
N ASP A 231 -21.98 16.36 -6.64
CA ASP A 231 -22.22 16.41 -5.20
C ASP A 231 -21.26 15.48 -4.43
N SER A 232 -21.02 14.27 -4.94
CA SER A 232 -20.03 13.34 -4.37
C SER A 232 -18.61 13.92 -4.41
N TYR A 233 -18.19 14.53 -5.52
CA TYR A 233 -16.87 15.16 -5.60
C TYR A 233 -16.75 16.38 -4.69
N GLN A 234 -17.79 17.22 -4.61
CA GLN A 234 -17.81 18.36 -3.68
C GLN A 234 -17.70 17.87 -2.24
N LYS A 235 -18.41 16.80 -1.88
CA LYS A 235 -18.31 16.18 -0.56
C LYS A 235 -16.88 15.69 -0.26
N ALA A 236 -16.22 15.06 -1.23
CA ALA A 236 -14.83 14.64 -1.09
C ALA A 236 -13.88 15.82 -0.86
N ILE A 237 -14.06 16.93 -1.60
CA ILE A 237 -13.28 18.16 -1.46
C ILE A 237 -13.45 18.77 -0.07
N ASP A 238 -14.68 18.86 0.42
CA ASP A 238 -15.00 19.44 1.73
C ASP A 238 -14.38 18.60 2.86
N LEU A 239 -14.50 17.27 2.78
CA LEU A 239 -13.91 16.34 3.74
C LEU A 239 -12.38 16.40 3.73
N ASN A 240 -11.76 16.45 2.56
CA ASN A 240 -10.31 16.58 2.45
C ASN A 240 -9.83 17.91 3.05
N SER A 241 -10.56 19.00 2.81
CA SER A 241 -10.25 20.33 3.35
C SER A 241 -10.41 20.40 4.87
N ALA A 242 -11.39 19.67 5.43
CA ALA A 242 -11.61 19.57 6.87
C ALA A 242 -10.68 18.56 7.58
N SER A 243 -9.92 17.75 6.83
CA SER A 243 -9.01 16.75 7.38
C SER A 243 -7.85 17.40 8.15
N LYS A 244 -7.40 16.73 9.22
CA LYS A 244 -6.17 17.13 9.96
C LYS A 244 -4.92 17.04 9.07
N LYS A 245 -4.98 16.24 8.01
CA LYS A 245 -3.90 16.05 7.03
C LYS A 245 -4.52 16.05 5.63
N PRO A 246 -4.85 17.23 5.08
CA PRO A 246 -5.41 17.32 3.73
C PRO A 246 -4.41 16.73 2.73
N ASN A 247 -4.93 16.01 1.74
CA ASN A 247 -4.14 15.47 0.64
C ASN A 247 -4.35 16.34 -0.62
N PRO A 248 -3.32 17.07 -1.09
CA PRO A 248 -3.43 17.91 -2.28
C PRO A 248 -3.81 17.13 -3.55
N GLN A 249 -3.27 15.92 -3.72
CA GLN A 249 -3.57 15.06 -4.87
C GLN A 249 -5.03 14.57 -4.85
N THR A 250 -5.59 14.27 -3.67
CA THR A 250 -7.01 13.93 -3.55
C THR A 250 -7.89 15.12 -3.89
N ALA A 251 -7.57 16.31 -3.40
CA ALA A 251 -8.30 17.53 -3.76
C ALA A 251 -8.23 17.80 -5.27
N ALA A 252 -7.03 17.76 -5.86
CA ALA A 252 -6.82 18.02 -7.28
C ALA A 252 -7.58 17.02 -8.17
N ALA A 253 -7.51 15.73 -7.84
CA ALA A 253 -8.29 14.70 -8.54
C ALA A 253 -9.80 14.94 -8.43
N ALA A 254 -10.31 15.26 -7.23
CA ALA A 254 -11.73 15.52 -7.04
C ALA A 254 -12.20 16.78 -7.79
N TYR A 255 -11.42 17.86 -7.79
CA TYR A 255 -11.72 19.07 -8.58
C TYR A 255 -11.73 18.80 -10.09
N ASN A 256 -10.77 18.04 -10.60
CA ASN A 256 -10.72 17.66 -12.02
C ASN A 256 -11.96 16.86 -12.46
N GLN A 257 -12.42 15.93 -11.62
CA GLN A 257 -13.60 15.13 -11.93
C GLN A 257 -14.91 15.91 -11.74
N LEU A 258 -14.99 16.77 -10.72
CA LEU A 258 -16.08 17.73 -10.55
C LEU A 258 -16.22 18.62 -11.79
N ALA A 259 -15.12 19.13 -12.31
CA ALA A 259 -15.10 19.95 -13.52
C ALA A 259 -15.69 19.22 -14.73
N GLN A 260 -15.36 17.94 -14.91
CA GLN A 260 -15.94 17.11 -15.98
C GLN A 260 -17.45 16.95 -15.83
N ALA A 261 -17.94 16.66 -14.61
CA ALA A 261 -19.37 16.55 -14.34
C ALA A 261 -20.11 17.88 -14.59
N LEU A 262 -19.53 19.00 -14.17
CA LEU A 262 -20.06 20.36 -14.42
C LEU A 262 -20.09 20.69 -15.91
N SER A 263 -19.03 20.39 -16.65
CA SER A 263 -18.96 20.67 -18.09
C SER A 263 -20.01 19.88 -18.87
N ARG A 264 -20.17 18.59 -18.55
CA ARG A 264 -21.17 17.70 -19.17
C ARG A 264 -22.61 18.06 -18.80
N SER A 265 -22.83 18.68 -17.65
CA SER A 265 -24.13 19.28 -17.29
C SER A 265 -24.37 20.67 -17.90
N GLY A 266 -23.40 21.22 -18.66
CA GLY A 266 -23.53 22.50 -19.35
C GLY A 266 -23.02 23.70 -18.55
N LYS A 267 -22.55 23.49 -17.31
CA LYS A 267 -22.01 24.54 -16.43
C LYS A 267 -20.55 24.85 -16.76
N THR A 268 -20.31 25.45 -17.93
CA THR A 268 -18.95 25.71 -18.46
C THR A 268 -18.08 26.54 -17.51
N ALA A 269 -18.60 27.65 -16.98
CA ALA A 269 -17.83 28.55 -16.13
C ALA A 269 -17.41 27.86 -14.81
N ASP A 270 -18.33 27.12 -14.20
CA ASP A 270 -18.05 26.36 -12.97
C ASP A 270 -17.02 25.25 -13.24
N ALA A 271 -17.07 24.62 -14.42
CA ALA A 271 -16.10 23.62 -14.82
C ALA A 271 -14.69 24.22 -14.94
N THR A 272 -14.53 25.36 -15.62
CA THR A 272 -13.24 26.06 -15.71
C THR A 272 -12.70 26.44 -14.33
N ALA A 273 -13.55 26.98 -13.45
CA ALA A 273 -13.14 27.30 -12.09
C ALA A 273 -12.69 26.06 -11.30
N ALA A 274 -13.34 24.91 -11.50
CA ALA A 274 -12.93 23.65 -10.88
C ALA A 274 -11.60 23.12 -11.46
N TYR A 275 -11.35 23.23 -12.77
CA TYR A 275 -10.04 22.89 -13.35
C TYR A 275 -8.92 23.80 -12.84
N ASP A 276 -9.16 25.11 -12.72
CA ASP A 276 -8.19 26.04 -12.14
C ASP A 276 -7.87 25.68 -10.68
N LYS A 277 -8.87 25.24 -9.90
CA LYS A 277 -8.65 24.72 -8.55
C LYS A 277 -7.86 23.40 -8.54
N ALA A 278 -8.08 22.50 -9.50
CA ALA A 278 -7.30 21.27 -9.63
C ALA A 278 -5.81 21.59 -9.90
N ALA A 279 -5.56 22.47 -10.87
CA ALA A 279 -4.21 22.94 -11.20
C ALA A 279 -3.52 23.66 -10.04
N THR A 280 -4.27 24.42 -9.24
CA THR A 280 -3.73 25.09 -8.04
C THR A 280 -3.42 24.10 -6.92
N ALA A 281 -4.24 23.06 -6.75
CA ALA A 281 -4.05 22.03 -5.72
C ALA A 281 -2.86 21.11 -6.01
N ASP A 282 -2.56 20.84 -7.28
CA ASP A 282 -1.38 20.08 -7.70
C ASP A 282 -0.70 20.74 -8.93
N PRO A 283 0.12 21.78 -8.70
CA PRO A 283 0.77 22.53 -9.78
C PRO A 283 1.69 21.70 -10.66
N ALA A 284 2.27 20.62 -10.13
CA ALA A 284 3.13 19.72 -10.90
C ALA A 284 2.37 18.99 -12.01
N ASN A 285 1.06 18.81 -11.84
CA ASN A 285 0.17 18.19 -12.82
C ASN A 285 -0.78 19.19 -13.50
N ALA A 286 -0.57 20.51 -13.34
CA ALA A 286 -1.42 21.55 -13.93
C ALA A 286 -1.66 21.37 -15.45
N GLY A 287 -0.61 21.03 -16.21
CA GLY A 287 -0.73 20.77 -17.65
C GLY A 287 -1.69 19.60 -17.99
N MET A 288 -1.77 18.59 -17.12
CA MET A 288 -2.73 17.48 -17.26
C MET A 288 -4.17 17.93 -17.00
N TYR A 289 -4.40 18.74 -15.96
CA TYR A 289 -5.73 19.24 -15.64
C TYR A 289 -6.27 20.20 -16.72
N TYR A 290 -5.45 21.11 -17.21
CA TYR A 290 -5.83 22.00 -18.31
C TYR A 290 -6.02 21.27 -19.64
N PHE A 291 -5.28 20.19 -19.87
CA PHE A 291 -5.56 19.33 -21.01
C PHE A 291 -6.89 18.60 -20.88
N ASN A 292 -7.23 18.11 -19.69
CA ASN A 292 -8.55 17.52 -19.45
C ASN A 292 -9.67 18.56 -19.65
N GLU A 293 -9.45 19.82 -19.26
CA GLU A 293 -10.35 20.94 -19.57
C GLU A 293 -10.56 21.08 -21.09
N ALA A 294 -9.45 21.20 -21.84
CA ALA A 294 -9.46 21.33 -23.29
C ALA A 294 -10.18 20.15 -23.97
N ALA A 295 -9.85 18.91 -23.58
CA ALA A 295 -10.46 17.70 -24.11
C ALA A 295 -11.95 17.62 -23.76
N THR A 296 -12.34 18.04 -22.56
CA THR A 296 -13.75 18.00 -22.13
C THR A 296 -14.57 18.98 -22.95
N PHE A 297 -14.10 20.22 -23.13
CA PHE A 297 -14.78 21.23 -23.93
C PHE A 297 -14.82 20.87 -25.41
N TYR A 298 -13.72 20.35 -25.96
CA TYR A 298 -13.66 19.83 -27.32
C TYR A 298 -14.73 18.76 -27.55
N ASN A 299 -14.83 17.79 -26.64
CA ASN A 299 -15.84 16.72 -26.70
C ASN A 299 -17.29 17.22 -26.49
N THR A 300 -17.49 18.41 -25.91
CA THR A 300 -18.81 19.05 -25.82
C THR A 300 -19.09 20.06 -26.96
N GLY A 301 -18.20 20.19 -27.94
CA GLY A 301 -18.34 21.14 -29.05
C GLY A 301 -18.07 22.61 -28.68
N LYS A 302 -17.54 22.88 -27.49
CA LYS A 302 -17.20 24.22 -26.99
C LYS A 302 -15.78 24.58 -27.44
N LEU A 303 -15.63 24.84 -28.74
CA LEU A 303 -14.32 24.90 -29.38
C LEU A 303 -13.50 26.12 -28.93
N ASP A 304 -14.12 27.27 -28.71
CA ASP A 304 -13.41 28.47 -28.25
C ASP A 304 -12.81 28.25 -26.85
N GLU A 305 -13.59 27.67 -25.94
CA GLU A 305 -13.14 27.31 -24.60
C GLU A 305 -12.10 26.20 -24.63
N ALA A 306 -12.23 25.22 -25.54
CA ALA A 306 -11.23 24.17 -25.73
C ALA A 306 -9.87 24.75 -26.18
N GLY A 307 -9.87 25.73 -27.08
CA GLY A 307 -8.66 26.43 -27.51
C GLY A 307 -7.99 27.20 -26.37
N ALA A 308 -8.77 27.95 -25.59
CA ALA A 308 -8.25 28.68 -24.42
C ALA A 308 -7.66 27.75 -23.35
N ALA A 309 -8.33 26.63 -23.08
CA ALA A 309 -7.83 25.61 -22.16
C ALA A 309 -6.56 24.90 -22.70
N ALA A 310 -6.50 24.66 -24.01
CA ALA A 310 -5.29 24.12 -24.65
C ALA A 310 -4.10 25.09 -24.50
N ASP A 311 -4.32 26.40 -24.61
CA ASP A 311 -3.30 27.41 -24.33
C ASP A 311 -2.81 27.37 -22.88
N LYS A 312 -3.71 27.21 -21.90
CA LYS A 312 -3.33 26.99 -20.50
C LYS A 312 -2.49 25.71 -20.33
N ALA A 313 -2.89 24.61 -20.99
CA ALA A 313 -2.18 23.35 -20.92
C ALA A 313 -0.77 23.44 -21.52
N ILE A 314 -0.61 24.12 -22.65
CA ILE A 314 0.67 24.37 -23.31
C ILE A 314 1.56 25.27 -22.43
N ALA A 315 1.00 26.29 -21.80
CA ALA A 315 1.74 27.17 -20.91
C ALA A 315 2.27 26.42 -19.67
N ALA A 316 1.47 25.51 -19.11
CA ALA A 316 1.84 24.70 -17.95
C ALA A 316 2.79 23.53 -18.31
N ASP A 317 2.61 22.91 -19.48
CA ASP A 317 3.43 21.81 -19.98
C ASP A 317 3.64 21.95 -21.50
N PRO A 318 4.70 22.64 -21.95
CA PRO A 318 4.97 22.84 -23.37
C PRO A 318 5.28 21.55 -24.16
N LYS A 319 5.49 20.41 -23.49
CA LYS A 319 5.76 19.11 -24.12
C LYS A 319 4.51 18.27 -24.31
N ARG A 320 3.36 18.78 -23.89
CA ARG A 320 2.07 18.12 -23.99
C ARG A 320 1.51 18.19 -25.41
N ALA A 321 1.92 17.22 -26.25
CA ALA A 321 1.60 17.22 -27.68
C ALA A 321 0.09 17.31 -27.95
N ASP A 322 -0.71 16.50 -27.27
CA ASP A 322 -2.18 16.44 -27.36
C ASP A 322 -2.88 17.79 -27.13
N ALA A 323 -2.33 18.69 -26.30
CA ALA A 323 -2.84 20.05 -26.17
C ALA A 323 -2.70 20.86 -27.47
N TYR A 324 -1.58 20.75 -28.18
CA TYR A 324 -1.41 21.40 -29.48
C TYR A 324 -2.35 20.83 -30.54
N TYR A 325 -2.65 19.52 -30.49
CA TYR A 325 -3.66 18.93 -31.36
C TYR A 325 -5.04 19.55 -31.12
N ILE A 326 -5.49 19.64 -29.87
CA ILE A 326 -6.79 20.25 -29.53
C ILE A 326 -6.82 21.73 -29.92
N LYS A 327 -5.73 22.47 -29.70
CA LYS A 327 -5.62 23.86 -30.17
C LYS A 327 -5.82 23.95 -31.68
N GLY A 328 -5.10 23.14 -32.46
CA GLY A 328 -5.27 23.08 -33.92
C GLY A 328 -6.72 22.79 -34.32
N GLN A 329 -7.33 21.76 -33.73
CA GLN A 329 -8.72 21.36 -33.99
C GLN A 329 -9.72 22.46 -33.64
N SER A 330 -9.52 23.16 -32.51
CA SER A 330 -10.41 24.25 -32.08
C SER A 330 -10.41 25.43 -33.05
N LEU A 331 -9.32 25.60 -33.80
CA LEU A 331 -9.14 26.70 -34.73
C LEU A 331 -9.65 26.37 -36.14
N ILE A 332 -9.63 25.10 -36.57
CA ILE A 332 -10.02 24.69 -37.94
C ILE A 332 -11.38 25.24 -38.40
N PRO A 333 -12.46 25.22 -37.60
CA PRO A 333 -13.75 25.78 -38.03
C PRO A 333 -13.74 27.27 -38.31
N LYS A 334 -12.70 28.00 -37.90
CA LYS A 334 -12.49 29.42 -38.20
C LYS A 334 -11.69 29.65 -39.48
N ALA A 335 -11.33 28.59 -40.21
CA ALA A 335 -10.68 28.71 -41.51
C ALA A 335 -11.60 29.38 -42.53
N THR A 336 -11.01 30.19 -43.40
CA THR A 336 -11.73 30.91 -44.45
C THR A 336 -11.29 30.39 -45.81
N VAL A 337 -12.00 30.78 -46.87
CA VAL A 337 -11.57 30.50 -48.24
C VAL A 337 -11.16 31.82 -48.88
N ASP A 338 -9.96 31.87 -49.44
CA ASP A 338 -9.50 33.01 -50.21
C ASP A 338 -10.41 33.17 -51.44
N PRO A 339 -11.12 34.31 -51.59
CA PRO A 339 -12.08 34.48 -52.67
C PRO A 339 -11.44 34.47 -54.06
N LYS A 340 -10.15 34.79 -54.18
CA LYS A 340 -9.41 34.84 -55.45
C LYS A 340 -8.82 33.48 -55.81
N THR A 341 -8.22 32.80 -54.85
CA THR A 341 -7.50 31.54 -55.10
C THR A 341 -8.35 30.30 -54.85
N GLN A 342 -9.52 30.46 -54.22
CA GLN A 342 -10.40 29.38 -53.76
C GLN A 342 -9.69 28.38 -52.83
N LYS A 343 -8.56 28.79 -52.21
CA LYS A 343 -7.79 27.98 -51.28
C LYS A 343 -8.23 28.23 -49.84
N ILE A 344 -8.14 27.18 -49.02
CA ILE A 344 -8.37 27.29 -47.58
C ILE A 344 -7.24 28.13 -46.96
N VAL A 345 -7.62 29.14 -46.18
CA VAL A 345 -6.73 29.97 -45.36
C VAL A 345 -6.95 29.58 -43.91
N ALA A 346 -5.97 28.90 -43.34
CA ALA A 346 -5.99 28.53 -41.93
C ALA A 346 -5.87 29.76 -41.04
N PRO A 347 -6.59 29.80 -39.91
CA PRO A 347 -6.51 30.91 -38.97
C PRO A 347 -5.15 30.94 -38.25
N PRO A 348 -4.71 32.11 -37.76
CA PRO A 348 -3.43 32.25 -37.07
C PRO A 348 -3.27 31.25 -35.92
N GLY A 349 -2.10 30.63 -35.81
CA GLY A 349 -1.79 29.65 -34.75
C GLY A 349 -2.23 28.22 -35.05
N CYS A 350 -3.07 27.99 -36.07
CA CYS A 350 -3.57 26.65 -36.40
C CYS A 350 -2.45 25.75 -36.98
N VAL A 351 -1.73 26.25 -37.98
CA VAL A 351 -0.62 25.51 -38.62
C VAL A 351 0.51 25.29 -37.62
N GLU A 352 0.84 26.32 -36.84
CA GLU A 352 1.88 26.28 -35.83
C GLU A 352 1.57 25.24 -34.75
N ALA A 353 0.33 25.18 -34.27
CA ALA A 353 -0.08 24.17 -33.29
C ALA A 353 0.08 22.76 -33.86
N TYR A 354 -0.37 22.51 -35.08
CA TYR A 354 -0.21 21.20 -35.73
C TYR A 354 1.25 20.82 -35.99
N GLN A 355 2.09 21.76 -36.38
CA GLN A 355 3.52 21.53 -36.53
C GLN A 355 4.18 21.19 -35.19
N GLN A 356 3.82 21.89 -34.10
CA GLN A 356 4.30 21.55 -32.76
C GLN A 356 3.83 20.17 -32.30
N TYR A 357 2.58 19.79 -32.59
CA TYR A 357 2.10 18.42 -32.35
C TYR A 357 3.00 17.40 -33.06
N LEU A 358 3.27 17.58 -34.36
CA LEU A 358 4.10 16.65 -35.13
C LEU A 358 5.56 16.66 -34.71
N ALA A 359 6.08 17.78 -34.19
CA ALA A 359 7.42 17.85 -33.65
C ALA A 359 7.57 17.02 -32.35
N LEU A 360 6.56 17.07 -31.48
CA LEU A 360 6.53 16.36 -30.20
C LEU A 360 6.10 14.90 -30.34
N ALA A 361 5.18 14.60 -31.26
CA ALA A 361 4.57 13.29 -31.47
C ALA A 361 4.45 12.95 -32.98
N PRO A 362 5.57 12.77 -33.70
CA PRO A 362 5.58 12.54 -35.16
C PRO A 362 4.86 11.26 -35.62
N ASP A 363 4.78 10.28 -34.70
CA ASP A 363 4.10 8.99 -34.84
C ASP A 363 2.96 8.83 -33.81
N GLY A 364 2.46 9.95 -33.28
CA GLY A 364 1.36 9.97 -32.31
C GLY A 364 0.01 9.54 -32.93
N PRO A 365 -1.01 9.29 -32.08
CA PRO A 365 -2.31 8.76 -32.53
C PRO A 365 -3.05 9.68 -33.52
N HIS A 366 -2.75 10.98 -33.51
CA HIS A 366 -3.35 11.98 -34.42
C HIS A 366 -2.39 12.41 -35.53
N ALA A 367 -1.19 11.82 -35.64
CA ALA A 367 -0.17 12.29 -36.58
C ALA A 367 -0.61 12.14 -38.05
N ALA A 368 -1.31 11.05 -38.39
CA ALA A 368 -1.85 10.86 -39.73
C ALA A 368 -2.89 11.95 -40.07
N ASP A 369 -3.83 12.18 -39.15
CA ASP A 369 -4.89 13.18 -39.29
C ASP A 369 -4.30 14.59 -39.46
N VAL A 370 -3.34 14.95 -38.60
CA VAL A 370 -2.67 16.26 -38.65
C VAL A 370 -1.91 16.45 -39.96
N LYS A 371 -1.19 15.43 -40.45
CA LYS A 371 -0.50 15.50 -41.76
C LYS A 371 -1.49 15.68 -42.90
N GLY A 372 -2.64 14.99 -42.84
CA GLY A 372 -3.72 15.12 -43.82
C GLY A 372 -4.32 16.52 -43.83
N ILE A 373 -4.63 17.08 -42.66
CA ILE A 373 -5.16 18.44 -42.51
C ILE A 373 -4.18 19.47 -43.07
N LEU A 374 -2.90 19.42 -42.65
CA LEU A 374 -1.86 20.33 -43.14
C LEU A 374 -1.73 20.28 -44.67
N THR A 375 -1.75 19.07 -45.25
CA THR A 375 -1.71 18.89 -46.71
C THR A 375 -2.93 19.49 -47.38
N GLY A 376 -4.13 19.27 -46.82
CA GLY A 376 -5.40 19.77 -47.36
C GLY A 376 -5.50 21.30 -47.37
N ILE A 377 -4.92 21.97 -46.37
CA ILE A 377 -4.85 23.44 -46.32
C ILE A 377 -3.64 24.02 -47.07
N GLY A 378 -2.85 23.19 -47.76
CA GLY A 378 -1.67 23.60 -48.51
C GLY A 378 -0.47 24.01 -47.65
N ALA A 379 -0.47 23.67 -46.37
CA ALA A 379 0.65 23.92 -45.47
C ALA A 379 1.71 22.82 -45.62
N LYS A 380 2.99 23.21 -45.47
CA LYS A 380 4.10 22.26 -45.50
C LYS A 380 4.06 21.39 -44.24
N VAL A 381 4.11 20.08 -44.44
CA VAL A 381 4.26 19.09 -43.36
C VAL A 381 5.73 19.03 -42.96
N GLU A 382 6.08 19.67 -41.86
CA GLU A 382 7.41 19.57 -41.26
C GLU A 382 7.38 18.49 -40.18
N SER A 383 7.90 17.29 -40.48
CA SER A 383 8.02 16.21 -39.50
C SER A 383 9.49 15.90 -39.24
N SER A 384 9.88 15.79 -37.96
CA SER A 384 11.21 15.35 -37.52
C SER A 384 11.47 13.84 -37.71
N TYR A 385 10.56 13.13 -38.38
CA TYR A 385 10.59 11.68 -38.59
C TYR A 385 11.89 11.23 -39.28
N LYS A 386 12.72 10.47 -38.57
CA LYS A 386 13.85 9.71 -39.15
C LYS A 386 13.42 8.26 -39.30
N ALA A 387 13.27 7.79 -40.55
CA ALA A 387 12.96 6.40 -40.83
C ALA A 387 13.97 5.47 -40.15
N PRO A 388 13.53 4.36 -39.51
CA PRO A 388 14.46 3.38 -38.95
C PRO A 388 15.29 2.77 -40.09
N LYS A 389 16.62 2.77 -39.92
CA LYS A 389 17.52 2.07 -40.86
C LYS A 389 17.11 0.61 -40.91
N LYS A 390 16.67 0.13 -42.09
CA LYS A 390 16.48 -1.30 -42.34
C LYS A 390 17.78 -2.02 -42.00
N LYS A 391 17.70 -2.99 -41.08
CA LYS A 391 18.82 -3.88 -40.75
C LYS A 391 19.11 -4.82 -41.89
#